data_AF-A0A023BVR5-F1
#
_entry.id   AF-A0A023BVR5-F1
#
_cell.length_a   1.000
_cell.length_b   1.000
_cell.length_c   1.000
_cell.angle_alpha   90.00
_cell.angle_beta   90.00
_cell.angle_gamma   90.00
#
_symmetry.space_group_name_H-M   'P 1'
#
loop_
_entity.id
_entity.type
_entity.pdbx_description
1 polymer ?
#
loop_
_entity_poly.entity_id
_entity_poly.type
_entity_poly.pdbx_seq_one_letter_code
_entity_poly.pdbx_strand_id
1 'polypeptide(L)' 'MENIKTKLGQGGLLLAAMGIMSILLSIFNYNIKLLSWVDLWGNTMGWIIRFLLILVGAALFILFGRNEE' A
#
# COMPACT_ATOMS: atom_id res chain seq x y z
N MET A 1 -6.94 -18.90 -13.86
CA MET A 1 -6.83 -18.42 -12.45
C MET A 1 -5.44 -17.89 -12.14
N GLU A 2 -4.38 -18.48 -12.68
CA GLU A 2 -2.98 -18.07 -12.50
C GLU A 2 -2.72 -16.59 -12.81
N ASN A 3 -3.16 -16.12 -13.98
CA ASN A 3 -3.07 -14.70 -14.37
C ASN A 3 -3.70 -13.72 -13.37
N ILE A 4 -4.77 -14.12 -12.66
CA ILE A 4 -5.43 -13.26 -11.67
C ILE A 4 -4.56 -13.17 -10.42
N LYS A 5 -3.99 -14.30 -9.97
CA LYS A 5 -3.11 -14.34 -8.79
C LYS A 5 -1.85 -13.52 -9.00
N THR A 6 -1.19 -13.66 -10.15
CA THR A 6 0.01 -12.86 -10.48
C THR A 6 -0.29 -11.37 -10.52
N LYS A 7 -1.41 -10.96 -11.15
CA LYS A 7 -1.86 -9.55 -11.15
C LYS A 7 -2.19 -9.05 -9.75
N LEU A 8 -2.75 -9.90 -8.89
CA LEU A 8 -3.03 -9.56 -7.49
C LEU A 8 -1.73 -9.34 -6.70
N GLY A 9 -0.71 -10.18 -6.92
CA GLY A 9 0.61 -10.03 -6.33
C GLY A 9 1.29 -8.73 -6.75
N GLN A 10 1.29 -8.42 -8.06
CA GLN A 10 1.81 -7.16 -8.60
C GLN A 10 1.03 -5.94 -8.06
N GLY A 11 -0.29 -6.04 -7.96
CA GLY A 11 -1.13 -5.01 -7.33
C GLY A 11 -0.82 -4.82 -5.85
N GLY A 12 -0.55 -5.91 -5.12
CA GLY A 12 -0.09 -5.88 -3.73
C GLY A 12 1.24 -5.14 -3.57
N LEU A 13 2.21 -5.41 -4.45
CA LEU A 13 3.50 -4.71 -4.46
C LEU A 13 3.31 -3.20 -4.67
N LEU A 14 2.47 -2.82 -5.63
CA LEU A 14 2.16 -1.41 -5.90
C LEU A 14 1.49 -0.75 -4.69
N LEU A 15 0.52 -1.44 -4.06
CA LEU A 15 -0.17 -0.96 -2.86
C LEU A 15 0.82 -0.72 -1.70
N ALA A 16 1.75 -1.65 -1.49
CA ALA A 16 2.77 -1.52 -0.47
C ALA A 16 3.70 -0.34 -0.74
N ALA A 17 4.16 -0.20 -1.99
CA ALA A 17 4.99 0.93 -2.41
C ALA A 17 4.26 2.28 -2.23
N MET A 18 2.96 2.33 -2.52
CA MET A 18 2.14 3.52 -2.30
C MET A 18 2.01 3.87 -0.81
N GLY A 19 1.87 2.87 0.06
CA GLY A 19 1.87 3.08 1.51
C GLY A 19 3.21 3.66 2.00
N ILE A 20 4.33 3.09 1.54
CA ILE A 20 5.68 3.58 1.87
C ILE A 20 5.85 5.02 1.38
N MET A 21 5.52 5.28 0.11
CA MET A 21 5.62 6.63 -0.48
C MET A 21 4.74 7.65 0.25
N SER A 22 3.56 7.23 0.71
CA SER A 22 2.66 8.07 1.50
C SER A 22 3.28 8.46 2.85
N ILE A 23 3.95 7.51 3.53
CA ILE A 23 4.70 7.81 4.77
C ILE A 23 5.82 8.81 4.47
N LEU A 24 6.64 8.56 3.44
CA LEU A 24 7.75 9.43 3.10
C LEU A 24 7.29 10.87 2.80
N LEU A 25 6.23 11.02 2.01
CA LEU A 25 5.68 12.34 1.68
C LEU A 25 5.05 13.04 2.90
N SER A 26 4.42 12.30 3.81
CA SER A 26 3.81 12.87 5.01
C SER A 26 4.84 13.58 5.91
N ILE A 27 6.10 13.14 5.90
CA ILE A 27 7.21 13.79 6.63
C ILE A 27 7.47 15.21 6.09
N PHE A 28 7.20 15.46 4.81
CA PHE A 28 7.33 16.78 4.18
C PHE A 28 6.00 17.56 4.16
N ASN A 29 4.97 17.11 4.87
CA ASN A 29 3.59 17.60 4.77
C ASN A 29 3.02 17.56 3.34
N TYR A 30 3.51 16.62 2.52
CA TYR A 30 2.96 16.35 1.20
C TYR A 30 2.10 15.10 1.20
N ASN A 31 1.10 15.08 0.31
CA ASN A 31 0.18 13.97 0.19
C ASN A 31 0.06 13.52 -1.26
N ILE A 32 0.01 12.21 -1.47
CA ILE A 32 -0.31 11.64 -2.78
C ILE A 32 -1.77 11.98 -3.06
N LYS A 33 -2.08 12.52 -4.25
CA LYS A 33 -3.45 12.92 -4.62
C LYS A 33 -4.49 11.81 -4.39
N LEU A 34 -4.13 10.55 -4.66
CA LEU A 34 -5.01 9.40 -4.44
C LEU A 34 -5.23 9.07 -2.95
N LEU A 35 -4.27 9.38 -2.09
CA LEU A 35 -4.31 9.08 -0.66
C LEU A 35 -4.57 10.34 0.19
N SER A 36 -4.91 11.47 -0.40
CA SER A 36 -5.19 12.72 0.33
C SER A 36 -6.36 12.60 1.32
N TRP A 37 -7.28 11.66 1.06
CA TRP A 37 -8.37 11.35 1.98
C TRP A 37 -7.90 10.71 3.29
N VAL A 38 -6.69 10.13 3.33
CA VAL A 38 -6.11 9.53 4.54
C VAL A 38 -5.85 10.59 5.60
N ASP A 39 -5.48 11.80 5.18
CA ASP A 39 -5.22 12.92 6.10
C ASP A 39 -6.49 13.50 6.73
N LEU A 40 -7.66 13.23 6.14
CA LEU A 40 -8.96 13.65 6.68
C LEU A 40 -9.29 12.94 8.01
N TRP A 41 -8.70 11.78 8.26
CA TRP A 41 -8.89 11.01 9.50
C TRP A 41 -8.05 11.54 10.67
N GLY A 42 -7.22 12.56 10.44
CA GLY A 42 -6.29 13.10 11.43
C GLY A 42 -4.98 12.31 11.50
N ASN A 43 -4.01 12.85 12.24
CA ASN A 43 -2.63 12.37 12.22
C ASN A 43 -2.51 10.88 12.61
N THR A 44 -2.97 10.51 13.81
CA THR A 44 -2.83 9.13 14.32
C THR A 44 -3.48 8.10 13.40
N MET A 45 -4.72 8.37 12.96
CA MET A 45 -5.44 7.43 12.11
C MET A 45 -4.84 7.37 10.70
N GLY A 46 -4.34 8.49 10.18
CA GLY A 46 -3.63 8.52 8.91
C GLY A 46 -2.38 7.64 8.90
N TRP A 47 -1.58 7.65 9.98
CA TRP A 47 -0.45 6.75 10.15
C TRP A 47 -0.87 5.28 10.19
N ILE A 48 -1.94 4.95 10.92
CA ILE A 48 -2.48 3.58 10.98
C ILE A 48 -2.85 3.08 9.58
N ILE A 49 -3.60 3.88 8.81
CA ILE A 49 -4.02 3.51 7.45
C ILE A 49 -2.80 3.31 6.54
N ARG A 50 -1.79 4.18 6.62
CA ARG A 50 -0.56 4.04 5.83
C ARG A 50 0.16 2.74 6.13
N PHE A 51 0.33 2.39 7.41
CA PHE A 51 0.91 1.09 7.78
C PHE A 51 0.07 -0.08 7.29
N LEU A 52 -1.26 0.04 7.36
CA LEU A 52 -2.17 -1.01 6.92
C LEU A 52 -2.08 -1.24 5.40
N LEU A 53 -1.92 -0.17 4.59
CA LEU A 53 -1.66 -0.28 3.15
C LEU A 53 -0.36 -1.05 2.86
N ILE A 54 0.69 -0.79 3.64
CA ILE A 54 1.97 -1.50 3.49
C ILE A 54 1.82 -2.97 3.86
N LEU A 55 1.21 -3.26 5.01
CA LEU A 55 1.05 -4.64 5.50
C LEU A 55 0.15 -5.47 4.58
N VAL A 56 -0.97 -4.91 4.14
CA VAL A 56 -1.89 -5.60 3.21
C VAL A 56 -1.25 -5.78 1.85
N GLY A 57 -0.57 -4.76 1.32
CA GLY A 57 0.13 -4.86 0.04
C GLY A 57 1.25 -5.91 0.07
N ALA A 58 2.05 -5.91 1.14
CA ALA A 58 3.12 -6.88 1.34
C ALA A 58 2.56 -8.30 1.50
N ALA A 59 1.48 -8.47 2.27
CA ALA A 59 0.80 -9.76 2.42
C ALA A 59 0.27 -10.27 1.08
N LEU A 60 -0.39 -9.41 0.28
CA LEU A 60 -0.87 -9.77 -1.05
C LEU A 60 0.28 -10.20 -1.98
N PHE A 61 1.40 -9.48 -1.96
CA PHE A 61 2.58 -9.83 -2.74
C PHE A 61 3.17 -11.18 -2.33
N ILE A 62 3.33 -11.43 -1.03
CA ILE A 62 3.91 -12.69 -0.52
C ILE A 62 3.00 -13.88 -0.82
N LEU A 63 1.68 -13.72 -0.67
CA LEU A 63 0.71 -14.82 -0.83
C LEU A 63 0.40 -15.13 -2.30
N PHE A 64 0.38 -14.12 -3.17
CA PHE A 64 -0.09 -14.27 -4.56
C PHE A 64 0.97 -13.98 -5.63
N GLY A 65 2.04 -13.25 -5.29
CA GLY A 65 3.13 -12.92 -6.20
C GLY A 65 4.31 -13.90 -6.15
N ARG A 66 4.40 -14.76 -5.13
CA ARG A 66 5.49 -15.75 -4.96
C ARG A 66 5.19 -17.12 -5.56
N ASN A 67 4.05 -17.30 -6.26
CA ASN A 67 3.67 -18.59 -6.86
C ASN A 67 4.19 -18.77 -8.30
N GLU A 68 5.33 -18.17 -8.64
CA GLU A 68 6.01 -18.38 -9.93
C GLU A 68 7.22 -19.34 -9.80
N GLU A 69 7.13 -20.31 -8.88
CA GLU A 69 7.98 -21.52 -8.90
C GLU A 69 7.15 -22.75 -9.28
#